data_AF-A0A818YZH0-F1
#
_entry.id   AF-A0A818YZH0-F1
#
_cell.length_a   1.000
_cell.length_b   1.000
_cell.length_c   1.000
_cell.angle_alpha   90.00
_cell.angle_beta   90.00
_cell.angle_gamma   90.00
#
_symmetry.space_group_name_H-M   'P 1'
#
loop_
_entity.id
_entity.type
_entity.pdbx_description
1 polymer ?
#
loop_
_entity_poly.entity_id
_entity_poly.type
_entity_poly.pdbx_seq_one_letter_code
_entity_poly.pdbx_strand_id
1 'polypeptide(L)'
;MNNSLTTMLMDQRDDIEFTWHLILFSELVCARGDTLLIYKQMIMSVFLRCIHVVHKDAYEAIAMAAKNLLKSLSDLYPIDYRLSVENIEEPFIDFLPIRYAVIGVTALCRLQKPPRIYMEKSIDEILRHVRQHSPIIIDEKCYPGDREDNLWVTINNYKPPDIQIEWEQTCFLDKPFHGYYKWPNVIKYCMNKRVRYTRDTMPEQVAILYDRFIDKNFVIQLAQSSIFEEDEGDIDFSKNRFQMYKVRITNMDRRVPFFT
;
A
#
# COMPACT_ATOMS: atom_id res chain seq x y z
N MET A 1 -43.66 39.82 14.74
CA MET A 1 -42.65 39.42 13.72
C MET A 1 -41.58 38.45 14.26
N ASN A 2 -41.29 38.38 15.56
CA ASN A 2 -40.28 37.44 16.08
C ASN A 2 -40.70 35.96 16.09
N ASN A 3 -41.97 35.62 16.33
CA ASN A 3 -42.38 34.20 16.42
C ASN A 3 -42.21 33.42 15.11
N SER A 4 -42.52 33.99 13.94
CA SER A 4 -42.41 33.25 12.65
C SER A 4 -40.97 32.96 12.24
N LEU A 5 -40.01 33.83 12.59
CA LEU A 5 -38.58 33.59 12.32
C LEU A 5 -38.01 32.52 13.24
N THR A 6 -38.42 32.49 14.52
CA THR A 6 -38.00 31.44 15.44
C THR A 6 -38.58 30.09 15.06
N THR A 7 -39.85 30.04 14.63
CA THR A 7 -40.48 28.81 14.11
C THR A 7 -39.78 28.32 12.84
N MET A 8 -39.47 29.20 11.87
CA MET A 8 -38.72 28.81 10.67
C MET A 8 -37.31 28.31 10.95
N LEU A 9 -36.60 28.90 11.93
CA LEU A 9 -35.25 28.46 12.30
C LEU A 9 -35.25 27.14 13.08
N MET A 10 -36.32 26.85 13.83
CA MET A 10 -36.50 25.54 14.47
C MET A 10 -36.88 24.49 13.43
N ASP A 11 -37.82 24.80 12.53
CA ASP A 11 -38.22 23.93 11.40
C ASP A 11 -37.01 23.56 10.51
N GLN A 12 -36.14 24.54 10.20
CA GLN A 12 -34.89 24.29 9.48
C GLN A 12 -33.86 23.47 10.27
N ARG A 13 -33.79 23.63 11.59
CA ARG A 13 -32.87 22.83 12.43
C ARG A 13 -33.35 21.38 12.56
N ASP A 14 -34.66 21.21 12.74
CA ASP A 14 -35.30 19.91 12.83
C ASP A 14 -35.17 19.16 11.49
N ASP A 15 -35.28 19.86 10.35
CA ASP A 15 -35.03 19.31 9.01
C ASP A 15 -33.57 18.87 8.81
N ILE A 16 -32.60 19.63 9.33
CA ILE A 16 -31.17 19.29 9.28
C ILE A 16 -30.89 18.04 10.13
N GLU A 17 -31.39 18.02 11.37
CA GLU A 17 -31.20 16.89 12.28
C GLU A 17 -31.87 15.63 11.74
N PHE A 18 -33.09 15.73 11.21
CA PHE A 18 -33.79 14.62 10.57
C PHE A 18 -33.01 14.09 9.35
N THR A 19 -32.49 14.98 8.51
CA THR A 19 -31.65 14.59 7.36
C THR A 19 -30.37 13.89 7.82
N TRP A 20 -29.72 14.35 8.89
CA TRP A 20 -28.57 13.67 9.48
C TRP A 20 -28.87 12.27 9.97
N HIS A 21 -30.01 12.07 10.63
CA HIS A 21 -30.44 10.73 11.05
C HIS A 21 -30.68 9.80 9.86
N LEU A 22 -31.21 10.32 8.74
CA LEU A 22 -31.39 9.54 7.50
C LEU A 22 -30.06 9.21 6.83
N ILE A 23 -29.09 10.12 6.85
CA ILE A 23 -27.73 9.84 6.36
C ILE A 23 -27.08 8.74 7.22
N LEU A 24 -27.14 8.85 8.54
CA LEU A 24 -26.62 7.81 9.43
C LEU A 24 -27.31 6.46 9.19
N PHE A 25 -28.63 6.47 9.04
CA PHE A 25 -29.39 5.28 8.67
C PHE A 25 -28.91 4.67 7.34
N SER A 26 -28.61 5.50 6.34
CA SER A 26 -28.12 5.03 5.03
C SER A 26 -26.78 4.29 5.12
N GLU A 27 -25.93 4.65 6.08
CA GLU A 27 -24.67 3.96 6.35
C GLU A 27 -24.89 2.69 7.19
N LEU A 28 -25.80 2.74 8.18
CA LEU A 28 -26.11 1.58 9.03
C LEU A 28 -26.70 0.40 8.25
N VAL A 29 -27.45 0.67 7.18
CA VAL A 29 -27.99 -0.38 6.30
C VAL A 29 -26.96 -0.92 5.30
N CYS A 30 -25.75 -0.35 5.26
CA CYS A 30 -24.60 -0.91 4.54
C CYS A 30 -23.84 -1.92 5.41
N ALA A 31 -24.53 -2.96 5.86
CA ALA A 31 -23.98 -3.96 6.78
C ALA A 31 -24.25 -5.38 6.29
N ARG A 32 -23.70 -6.38 6.97
CA ARG A 32 -23.92 -7.78 6.61
C ARG A 32 -25.41 -8.13 6.58
N GLY A 33 -25.83 -8.78 5.49
CA GLY A 33 -27.24 -9.10 5.26
C GLY A 33 -27.87 -9.94 6.38
N ASP A 34 -27.12 -10.87 6.98
CA ASP A 34 -27.60 -11.69 8.09
C ASP A 34 -27.93 -10.85 9.34
N THR A 35 -27.10 -9.87 9.68
CA THR A 35 -27.39 -8.90 10.75
C THR A 35 -28.60 -8.03 10.40
N LEU A 36 -28.71 -7.56 9.15
CA LEU A 36 -29.83 -6.71 8.72
C LEU A 36 -31.18 -7.44 8.80
N LEU A 37 -31.21 -8.75 8.55
CA LEU A 37 -32.43 -9.55 8.65
C LEU A 37 -33.02 -9.57 10.07
N ILE A 38 -32.18 -9.46 11.10
CA ILE A 38 -32.62 -9.37 12.51
C ILE A 38 -33.46 -8.09 12.70
N TYR A 39 -33.07 -7.00 12.05
CA TYR A 39 -33.71 -5.68 12.17
C TYR A 39 -34.68 -5.36 11.03
N LYS A 40 -35.07 -6.35 10.22
CA LYS A 40 -35.87 -6.13 8.99
C LYS A 40 -37.12 -5.30 9.21
N GLN A 41 -37.85 -5.53 10.31
CA GLN A 41 -39.10 -4.82 10.59
C GLN A 41 -38.84 -3.35 10.91
N MET A 42 -37.78 -3.06 11.68
CA MET A 42 -37.39 -1.70 12.01
C MET A 42 -36.92 -0.95 10.76
N ILE A 43 -36.04 -1.57 9.96
CA ILE A 43 -35.54 -0.99 8.71
C ILE A 43 -36.69 -0.66 7.76
N MET A 44 -37.61 -1.60 7.52
CA MET A 44 -38.77 -1.37 6.66
C MET A 44 -39.71 -0.30 7.22
N SER A 45 -39.85 -0.20 8.55
CA SER A 45 -40.67 0.85 9.15
C SER A 45 -40.13 2.26 8.89
N VAL A 46 -38.80 2.42 8.82
CA VAL A 46 -38.17 3.69 8.48
C VAL A 46 -38.47 4.03 7.02
N PHE A 47 -38.27 3.10 6.08
CA PHE A 47 -38.60 3.34 4.67
C PHE A 47 -40.07 3.68 4.44
N LEU A 48 -40.99 2.97 5.10
CA LEU A 48 -42.43 3.22 4.99
C LEU A 48 -42.82 4.61 5.52
N ARG A 49 -42.21 5.05 6.62
CA ARG A 49 -42.47 6.39 7.18
C ARG A 49 -41.86 7.50 6.33
N CYS A 50 -40.80 7.21 5.59
CA CYS A 50 -40.04 8.19 4.84
C CYS A 50 -40.39 8.25 3.34
N ILE A 51 -41.32 7.41 2.87
CA ILE A 51 -41.70 7.34 1.44
C ILE A 51 -42.33 8.65 0.90
N HIS A 52 -42.90 9.46 1.79
CA HIS A 52 -43.57 10.72 1.46
C HIS A 52 -42.69 11.95 1.66
N VAL A 53 -41.40 11.79 1.98
CA VAL A 53 -40.49 12.91 2.18
C VAL A 53 -40.27 13.67 0.87
N VAL A 54 -40.57 14.97 0.88
CA VAL A 54 -40.45 15.87 -0.28
C VAL A 54 -39.12 16.64 -0.26
N HIS A 55 -38.47 16.77 0.90
CA HIS A 55 -37.20 17.46 1.05
C HIS A 55 -36.09 16.73 0.29
N LYS A 56 -35.39 17.46 -0.59
CA LYS A 56 -34.43 16.89 -1.55
C LYS A 56 -33.32 16.09 -0.87
N ASP A 57 -32.64 16.67 0.12
CA ASP A 57 -31.46 16.05 0.72
C ASP A 57 -31.84 14.81 1.56
N ALA A 58 -33.01 14.88 2.21
CA ALA A 58 -33.55 13.75 2.96
C ALA A 58 -33.98 12.61 2.01
N TYR A 59 -34.61 12.95 0.88
CA TYR A 59 -34.96 11.98 -0.16
C TYR A 59 -33.72 11.31 -0.78
N GLU A 60 -32.65 12.07 -1.04
CA GLU A 60 -31.38 11.53 -1.50
C GLU A 60 -30.76 10.56 -0.48
N ALA A 61 -30.80 10.89 0.82
CA ALA A 61 -30.34 10.00 1.88
C ALA A 61 -31.17 8.69 1.96
N ILE A 62 -32.50 8.77 1.82
CA ILE A 62 -33.38 7.59 1.79
C ILE A 62 -33.11 6.73 0.54
N ALA A 63 -32.91 7.36 -0.63
CA ALA A 63 -32.57 6.65 -1.85
C ALA A 63 -31.21 5.94 -1.73
N MET A 64 -30.23 6.59 -1.09
CA MET A 64 -28.94 5.99 -0.77
C MET A 64 -29.09 4.81 0.19
N ALA A 65 -29.91 4.95 1.24
CA ALA A 65 -30.21 3.87 2.16
C ALA A 65 -30.83 2.66 1.45
N ALA A 66 -31.79 2.88 0.55
CA ALA A 66 -32.42 1.82 -0.22
C ALA A 66 -31.40 1.10 -1.13
N LYS A 67 -30.53 1.86 -1.81
CA LYS A 67 -29.45 1.33 -2.62
C LYS A 67 -28.47 0.49 -1.78
N ASN A 68 -28.04 1.01 -0.63
CA ASN A 68 -27.10 0.32 0.28
C ASN A 68 -27.71 -0.96 0.86
N LEU A 69 -28.99 -0.93 1.23
CA LEU A 69 -29.71 -2.11 1.69
C LEU A 69 -29.78 -3.19 0.59
N LEU A 70 -30.18 -2.81 -0.62
CA LEU A 70 -30.25 -3.75 -1.75
C LEU A 70 -28.87 -4.35 -2.02
N LYS A 71 -27.84 -3.51 -2.13
CA LYS A 71 -26.46 -3.93 -2.33
C LYS A 71 -26.00 -4.93 -1.26
N SER A 72 -26.29 -4.64 0.01
CA SER A 72 -25.91 -5.49 1.14
C SER A 72 -26.61 -6.84 1.15
N LEU A 73 -27.77 -6.95 0.52
CA LEU A 73 -28.56 -8.18 0.43
C LEU A 73 -28.35 -8.94 -0.90
N SER A 74 -27.93 -8.26 -1.97
CA SER A 74 -27.80 -8.83 -3.31
C SER A 74 -26.36 -9.14 -3.73
N ASP A 75 -25.38 -8.38 -3.26
CA ASP A 75 -24.01 -8.50 -3.75
C ASP A 75 -23.23 -9.61 -3.02
N LEU A 76 -22.26 -10.19 -3.73
CA LEU A 76 -21.22 -11.03 -3.13
C LEU A 76 -20.07 -10.12 -2.67
N TYR A 77 -19.89 -10.00 -1.36
CA TYR A 77 -18.80 -9.21 -0.77
C TYR A 77 -18.07 -9.97 0.35
N PRO A 78 -16.79 -9.66 0.60
CA PRO A 78 -16.06 -10.19 1.75
C PRO A 78 -16.74 -9.76 3.06
N ILE A 79 -17.16 -10.73 3.87
CA ILE A 79 -17.74 -10.50 5.20
C ILE A 79 -16.67 -10.37 6.29
N ASP A 80 -15.43 -10.71 5.95
CA ASP A 80 -14.30 -10.74 6.86
C ASP A 80 -13.10 -10.04 6.21
N TYR A 81 -12.64 -8.99 6.86
CA TYR A 81 -11.44 -8.25 6.48
C TYR A 81 -10.28 -8.55 7.44
N ARG A 82 -10.41 -9.59 8.29
CA ARG A 82 -9.34 -10.04 9.19
C ARG A 82 -8.17 -10.59 8.38
N LEU A 83 -6.98 -10.43 8.96
CA LEU A 83 -5.75 -11.00 8.42
C LEU A 83 -5.66 -12.53 8.64
N SER A 84 -6.54 -13.12 9.46
CA SER A 84 -6.63 -14.55 9.74
C SER A 84 -8.07 -15.02 10.02
N VAL A 85 -8.27 -16.34 9.95
CA VAL A 85 -9.55 -17.05 10.20
C VAL A 85 -9.80 -17.26 11.71
N GLU A 86 -8.77 -17.12 12.53
CA GLU A 86 -8.79 -17.41 13.97
C GLU A 86 -9.40 -16.26 14.79
N ASN A 87 -10.02 -16.61 15.93
CA ASN A 87 -10.75 -15.65 16.75
C ASN A 87 -9.79 -14.87 17.66
N ILE A 88 -9.69 -13.56 17.45
CA ILE A 88 -8.75 -12.66 18.16
C ILE A 88 -9.25 -12.32 19.59
N GLU A 89 -10.40 -12.86 20.00
CA GLU A 89 -10.96 -12.64 21.35
C GLU A 89 -10.29 -13.48 22.45
N GLU A 90 -9.36 -14.39 22.11
CA GLU A 90 -8.56 -15.10 23.11
C GLU A 90 -7.51 -14.19 23.77
N PRO A 91 -7.23 -14.35 25.09
CA PRO A 91 -6.30 -13.48 25.81
C PRO A 91 -4.88 -13.52 25.22
N PHE A 92 -4.40 -12.34 24.85
CA PHE A 92 -3.15 -12.01 24.14
C PHE A 92 -1.81 -12.42 24.81
N ILE A 93 -1.82 -13.22 25.88
CA ILE A 93 -0.67 -13.34 26.79
C ILE A 93 0.37 -14.38 26.33
N ASP A 94 -0.03 -15.45 25.62
CA ASP A 94 0.87 -16.60 25.44
C ASP A 94 1.34 -16.85 24.00
N PHE A 95 0.64 -16.34 22.98
CA PHE A 95 1.01 -16.56 21.60
C PHE A 95 0.71 -15.31 20.79
N LEU A 96 1.76 -14.55 20.49
CA LEU A 96 1.80 -13.97 19.17
C LEU A 96 2.33 -15.09 18.27
N PRO A 97 1.57 -15.60 17.28
CA PRO A 97 2.22 -16.27 16.17
C PRO A 97 3.14 -15.21 15.58
N ILE A 98 4.46 -15.39 15.73
CA ILE A 98 5.51 -14.52 15.22
C ILE A 98 5.21 -14.20 13.75
N ARG A 99 4.55 -15.11 13.02
CA ARG A 99 3.93 -14.87 11.70
C ARG A 99 3.14 -13.55 11.59
N TYR A 100 2.27 -13.21 12.54
CA TYR A 100 1.43 -12.00 12.50
C TYR A 100 2.20 -10.73 12.90
N ALA A 101 3.12 -10.81 13.87
CA ALA A 101 4.09 -9.72 14.09
C ALA A 101 4.90 -9.46 12.84
N VAL A 102 5.41 -10.50 12.20
CA VAL A 102 6.22 -10.40 10.99
C VAL A 102 5.43 -9.72 9.88
N ILE A 103 4.16 -10.08 9.67
CA ILE A 103 3.29 -9.44 8.66
C ILE A 103 3.03 -7.97 9.02
N GLY A 104 2.64 -7.67 10.26
CA GLY A 104 2.34 -6.31 10.72
C GLY A 104 3.56 -5.40 10.65
N VAL A 105 4.70 -5.86 11.18
CA VAL A 105 5.98 -5.14 11.10
C VAL A 105 6.42 -4.98 9.64
N THR A 106 6.25 -5.98 8.79
CA THR A 106 6.56 -5.85 7.35
C THR A 106 5.70 -4.77 6.69
N ALA A 107 4.40 -4.71 7.00
CA ALA A 107 3.50 -3.70 6.47
C ALA A 107 3.89 -2.30 6.97
N LEU A 108 4.17 -2.14 8.26
CA LEU A 108 4.63 -0.87 8.84
C LEU A 108 5.94 -0.42 8.21
N CYS A 109 6.93 -1.31 8.13
CA CYS A 109 8.21 -0.99 7.50
C CYS A 109 8.05 -0.58 6.02
N ARG A 110 7.08 -1.15 5.29
CA ARG A 110 6.80 -0.78 3.90
C ARG A 110 6.18 0.60 3.76
N LEU A 111 5.24 0.95 4.64
CA LEU A 111 4.62 2.28 4.67
C LEU A 111 5.66 3.36 4.98
N GLN A 112 6.70 2.99 5.72
CA GLN A 112 7.78 3.86 6.14
C GLN A 112 9.00 3.80 5.21
N LYS A 113 8.82 3.53 3.91
CA LYS A 113 9.95 3.61 2.96
C LYS A 113 10.18 5.06 2.56
N PRO A 114 11.43 5.55 2.57
CA PRO A 114 11.72 6.88 2.05
C PRO A 114 11.34 6.94 0.57
N PRO A 115 10.84 8.10 0.10
CA PRO A 115 10.45 8.27 -1.30
C PRO A 115 11.64 8.04 -2.22
N ARG A 116 11.41 7.33 -3.32
CA ARG A 116 12.42 7.14 -4.37
C ARG A 116 12.43 8.36 -5.28
N ILE A 117 13.62 8.87 -5.57
CA ILE A 117 13.81 9.93 -6.56
C ILE A 117 13.91 9.27 -7.92
N TYR A 118 13.01 9.63 -8.83
CA TYR A 118 13.02 9.16 -10.21
C TYR A 118 13.52 10.27 -11.12
N MET A 119 14.25 9.89 -12.16
CA MET A 119 14.60 10.77 -13.27
C MET A 119 14.19 10.12 -14.59
N GLU A 120 14.00 10.97 -15.59
CA GLU A 120 13.64 10.58 -16.94
C GLU A 120 14.73 11.06 -17.88
N LYS A 121 15.17 10.19 -18.78
CA LYS A 121 16.13 10.51 -19.84
C LYS A 121 15.64 9.96 -21.16
N SER A 122 15.87 10.70 -22.23
CA SER A 122 15.69 10.18 -23.58
C SER A 122 16.76 9.13 -23.88
N ILE A 123 16.45 8.19 -24.78
CA ILE A 123 17.42 7.19 -25.24
C ILE A 123 18.62 7.84 -25.90
N ASP A 124 18.38 8.89 -26.68
CA ASP A 124 19.47 9.61 -27.36
C ASP A 124 20.46 10.23 -26.36
N GLU A 125 19.98 10.76 -25.22
CA GLU A 125 20.86 11.24 -24.16
C GLU A 125 21.69 10.13 -23.53
N ILE A 126 21.09 8.95 -23.31
CA ILE A 126 21.78 7.80 -22.73
C ILE A 126 22.85 7.29 -23.70
N LEU A 127 22.50 7.09 -24.97
CA LEU A 127 23.43 6.57 -25.97
C LEU A 127 24.58 7.54 -26.25
N ARG A 128 24.32 8.87 -26.27
CA ARG A 128 25.38 9.88 -26.30
C ARG A 128 26.35 9.73 -25.13
N HIS A 129 25.83 9.47 -23.93
CA HIS A 129 26.65 9.33 -22.72
C HIS A 129 27.50 8.05 -22.74
N VAL A 130 26.95 6.95 -23.27
CA VAL A 130 27.63 5.65 -23.41
C VAL A 130 28.52 5.59 -24.66
N ARG A 131 28.60 6.69 -25.44
CA ARG A 131 29.33 6.80 -26.72
C ARG A 131 28.90 5.73 -27.73
N GLN A 132 27.62 5.38 -27.73
CA GLN A 132 27.03 4.50 -28.72
C GLN A 132 26.25 5.30 -29.76
N HIS A 133 26.19 4.77 -30.98
CA HIS A 133 25.35 5.35 -32.02
C HIS A 133 23.88 5.17 -31.63
N SER A 134 23.07 6.23 -31.84
CA SER A 134 21.62 6.10 -31.73
C SER A 134 21.17 4.99 -32.69
N PRO A 135 20.25 4.08 -32.30
CA PRO A 135 19.78 3.05 -33.19
C PRO A 135 19.27 3.73 -34.45
N ILE A 136 19.97 3.52 -35.56
CA ILE A 136 19.53 4.05 -36.83
C ILE A 136 18.27 3.26 -37.15
N ILE A 137 17.10 3.89 -36.96
CA ILE A 137 15.83 3.32 -37.38
C ILE A 137 15.80 3.42 -38.90
N ILE A 138 16.53 2.51 -39.57
CA ILE A 138 16.57 2.44 -41.03
C ILE A 138 15.35 1.67 -41.56
N ASP A 139 14.67 0.92 -40.69
CA ASP A 139 13.55 0.06 -41.05
C ASP A 139 12.51 0.05 -39.90
N GLU A 140 11.21 0.06 -40.21
CA GLU A 140 10.12 -0.10 -39.22
C GLU A 140 10.15 -1.47 -38.53
N LYS A 141 11.06 -2.35 -38.96
CA LYS A 141 11.20 -3.73 -38.53
C LYS A 141 11.98 -3.84 -37.21
N CYS A 142 11.33 -4.40 -36.21
CA CYS A 142 11.88 -4.63 -34.87
C CYS A 142 12.64 -5.96 -34.83
N TYR A 143 13.92 -5.93 -34.41
CA TYR A 143 14.77 -7.11 -34.27
C TYR A 143 15.01 -7.41 -32.78
N PRO A 144 14.37 -8.43 -32.19
CA PRO A 144 14.64 -8.82 -30.82
C PRO A 144 16.03 -9.44 -30.66
N GLY A 145 16.61 -9.30 -29.47
CA GLY A 145 17.87 -9.95 -29.10
C GLY A 145 18.98 -8.97 -28.77
N ASP A 146 20.21 -9.49 -28.75
CA ASP A 146 21.42 -8.71 -28.53
C ASP A 146 21.76 -7.94 -29.81
N ARG A 147 21.72 -6.61 -29.71
CA ARG A 147 21.96 -5.67 -30.80
C ARG A 147 23.06 -4.69 -30.41
N GLU A 148 23.76 -4.14 -31.39
CA GLU A 148 24.88 -3.22 -31.13
C GLU A 148 24.51 -2.06 -30.18
N ASP A 149 23.28 -1.53 -30.29
CA ASP A 149 22.74 -0.44 -29.47
C ASP A 149 22.34 -0.85 -28.04
N ASN A 150 22.22 -2.15 -27.72
CA ASN A 150 21.84 -2.64 -26.39
C ASN A 150 22.92 -3.49 -25.69
N LEU A 151 24.04 -3.78 -26.38
CA LEU A 151 25.16 -4.54 -25.82
C LEU A 151 25.72 -3.96 -24.53
N TRP A 152 25.59 -2.65 -24.29
CA TRP A 152 26.06 -1.98 -23.07
C TRP A 152 25.25 -2.33 -21.81
N VAL A 153 24.03 -2.85 -21.97
CA VAL A 153 23.19 -3.32 -20.84
C VAL A 153 23.51 -4.76 -20.47
N THR A 154 24.17 -5.51 -21.36
CA THR A 154 24.55 -6.90 -21.09
C THR A 154 25.66 -6.97 -20.05
N ILE A 155 25.62 -8.02 -19.21
CA ILE A 155 26.60 -8.23 -18.13
C ILE A 155 28.03 -8.26 -18.67
N ASN A 156 28.24 -8.80 -19.87
CA ASN A 156 29.57 -8.95 -20.47
C ASN A 156 30.28 -7.62 -20.75
N ASN A 157 29.52 -6.53 -20.96
CA ASN A 157 30.06 -5.21 -21.25
C ASN A 157 29.81 -4.20 -20.12
N TYR A 158 29.27 -4.67 -18.99
CA TYR A 158 28.98 -3.82 -17.84
C TYR A 158 30.28 -3.41 -17.12
N LYS A 159 30.48 -2.11 -16.96
CA LYS A 159 31.54 -1.53 -16.13
C LYS A 159 30.92 -0.97 -14.86
N PRO A 160 31.13 -1.60 -13.69
CA PRO A 160 30.61 -1.06 -12.44
C PRO A 160 31.29 0.27 -12.11
N PRO A 161 30.58 1.18 -11.43
CA PRO A 161 31.18 2.41 -10.95
C PRO A 161 32.17 2.13 -9.82
N ASP A 162 33.32 2.79 -9.85
CA ASP A 162 34.43 2.54 -8.91
C ASP A 162 34.30 3.40 -7.63
N ILE A 163 33.61 4.54 -7.72
CA ILE A 163 33.44 5.49 -6.63
C ILE A 163 31.97 5.79 -6.31
N GLN A 164 31.71 6.22 -5.07
CA GLN A 164 30.36 6.49 -4.57
C GLN A 164 29.58 7.52 -5.41
N ILE A 165 30.26 8.58 -5.88
CA ILE A 165 29.64 9.64 -6.70
C ILE A 165 29.16 9.07 -8.04
N GLU A 166 29.99 8.24 -8.68
CA GLU A 166 29.62 7.56 -9.92
C GLU A 166 28.45 6.60 -9.68
N TRP A 167 28.49 5.80 -8.60
CA TRP A 167 27.38 4.92 -8.24
C TRP A 167 26.07 5.69 -8.05
N GLU A 168 26.10 6.82 -7.32
CA GLU A 168 24.91 7.64 -7.07
C GLU A 168 24.28 8.23 -8.33
N GLN A 169 25.11 8.49 -9.36
CA GLN A 169 24.71 9.08 -10.64
C GLN A 169 24.45 8.04 -11.74
N THR A 170 24.85 6.78 -11.53
CA THR A 170 24.68 5.70 -12.50
C THR A 170 23.21 5.41 -12.77
N CYS A 171 22.83 5.35 -14.05
CA CYS A 171 21.50 4.94 -14.48
C CYS A 171 21.44 3.41 -14.54
N PHE A 172 20.83 2.78 -13.53
CA PHE A 172 20.52 1.35 -13.58
C PHE A 172 19.15 1.12 -14.20
N LEU A 173 19.12 0.31 -15.27
CA LEU A 173 17.88 -0.19 -15.84
C LEU A 173 17.39 -1.35 -14.97
N ASP A 174 16.33 -1.10 -14.21
CA ASP A 174 15.72 -2.09 -13.32
C ASP A 174 14.88 -3.13 -14.07
N LYS A 175 14.37 -2.75 -15.24
CA LYS A 175 13.53 -3.59 -16.10
C LYS A 175 14.40 -4.35 -17.11
N PRO A 176 14.47 -5.69 -17.03
CA PRO A 176 15.38 -6.49 -17.84
C PRO A 176 14.99 -6.56 -19.33
N PHE A 177 13.80 -6.08 -19.69
CA PHE A 177 13.27 -6.15 -21.06
C PHE A 177 13.48 -4.86 -21.86
N HIS A 178 13.95 -3.77 -21.24
CA HIS A 178 14.21 -2.52 -21.96
C HIS A 178 15.30 -2.73 -23.00
N GLY A 179 15.02 -2.34 -24.25
CA GLY A 179 15.96 -2.52 -25.35
C GLY A 179 16.03 -3.94 -25.91
N TYR A 180 15.30 -4.93 -25.37
CA TYR A 180 15.31 -6.28 -25.95
C TYR A 180 14.63 -6.33 -27.31
N TYR A 181 13.38 -5.85 -27.41
CA TYR A 181 12.68 -5.67 -28.70
C TYR A 181 12.95 -4.28 -29.28
N LYS A 182 12.62 -3.25 -28.50
CA LYS A 182 12.77 -1.84 -28.87
C LYS A 182 13.02 -1.02 -27.62
N TRP A 183 13.72 0.10 -27.78
CA TRP A 183 13.85 1.08 -26.71
C TRP A 183 12.56 1.91 -26.53
N PRO A 184 12.15 2.21 -25.29
CA PRO A 184 11.12 3.22 -25.05
C PRO A 184 11.69 4.60 -25.39
N ASN A 185 10.87 5.56 -25.85
CA ASN A 185 11.35 6.90 -26.16
C ASN A 185 11.99 7.61 -24.94
N VAL A 186 11.46 7.32 -23.75
CA VAL A 186 11.93 7.84 -22.47
C VAL A 186 12.11 6.68 -21.50
N ILE A 187 13.25 6.64 -20.82
CA ILE A 187 13.51 5.72 -19.73
C ILE A 187 13.35 6.47 -18.41
N LYS A 188 12.40 5.99 -17.60
CA LYS A 188 12.28 6.35 -16.19
C LYS A 188 13.12 5.40 -15.35
N TYR A 189 14.05 5.94 -14.57
CA TYR A 189 14.91 5.17 -13.67
C TYR A 189 14.98 5.81 -12.28
N CYS A 190 15.32 5.00 -11.28
CA CYS A 190 15.49 5.47 -9.90
C CYS A 190 16.94 5.89 -9.69
N MET A 191 17.16 7.05 -9.07
CA MET A 191 18.49 7.44 -8.63
C MET A 191 19.00 6.52 -7.52
N ASN A 192 20.30 6.21 -7.55
CA ASN A 192 20.94 5.42 -6.51
C ASN A 192 21.19 6.21 -5.23
N LYS A 193 21.14 7.54 -5.31
CA LYS A 193 21.11 8.41 -4.13
C LYS A 193 19.83 8.12 -3.33
N ARG A 194 19.98 7.39 -2.24
CA ARG A 194 18.86 7.06 -1.33
C ARG A 194 18.82 8.08 -0.20
N VAL A 195 17.68 8.78 -0.08
CA VAL A 195 17.36 9.48 1.16
C VAL A 195 17.15 8.41 2.23
N ARG A 196 17.89 8.49 3.32
CA ARG A 196 17.76 7.61 4.49
C ARG A 196 17.23 8.43 5.64
N TYR A 197 16.45 7.81 6.53
CA TYR A 197 16.11 8.46 7.77
C TYR A 197 17.35 8.56 8.65
N THR A 198 17.67 9.79 9.05
CA THR A 198 18.56 10.07 10.18
C THR A 198 17.72 10.10 11.45
N ARG A 199 18.37 9.99 12.62
CA ARG A 199 17.71 10.12 13.93
C ARG A 199 16.84 11.39 14.02
N ASP A 200 17.25 12.46 13.34
CA ASP A 200 16.58 13.76 13.37
C ASP A 200 15.45 13.90 12.35
N THR A 201 15.43 13.06 11.30
CA THR A 201 14.43 13.11 10.21
C THR A 201 13.44 11.95 10.24
N MET A 202 13.62 11.04 11.19
CA MET A 202 12.82 9.83 11.34
C MET A 202 11.47 10.14 12.01
N PRO A 203 10.33 9.79 11.42
CA PRO A 203 9.04 9.88 12.09
C PRO A 203 9.02 8.99 13.34
N GLU A 204 8.28 9.40 14.37
CA GLU A 204 8.21 8.72 15.67
C GLU A 204 7.88 7.21 15.54
N GLN A 205 6.96 6.87 14.65
CA GLN A 205 6.54 5.48 14.41
C GLN A 205 7.66 4.63 13.80
N VAL A 206 8.56 5.25 13.04
CA VAL A 206 9.75 4.59 12.48
C VAL A 206 10.82 4.46 13.57
N ALA A 207 10.94 5.45 14.46
CA ALA A 207 11.92 5.47 15.55
C ALA A 207 11.68 4.33 16.55
N ILE A 208 10.42 4.07 16.90
CA ILE A 208 10.05 2.92 17.76
C ILE A 208 10.54 1.59 17.16
N LEU A 209 10.28 1.38 15.87
CA LEU A 209 10.76 0.18 15.17
C LEU A 209 12.28 0.17 15.07
N TYR A 210 12.91 1.32 14.82
CA TYR A 210 14.37 1.43 14.76
C TYR A 210 15.02 1.00 16.07
N ASP A 211 14.57 1.56 17.19
CA ASP A 211 15.11 1.29 18.53
C ASP A 211 14.88 -0.17 18.93
N ARG A 212 13.79 -0.80 18.48
CA ARG A 212 13.58 -2.22 18.76
C ARG A 212 14.49 -3.12 17.92
N PHE A 213 14.67 -2.81 16.64
CA PHE A 213 15.49 -3.61 15.73
C PHE A 213 17.00 -3.31 15.80
N ILE A 214 17.43 -2.32 16.59
CA ILE A 214 18.86 -2.11 16.90
C ILE A 214 19.33 -3.01 18.05
N ASP A 215 18.41 -3.46 18.90
CA ASP A 215 18.67 -4.41 19.96
C ASP A 215 18.99 -5.79 19.36
N LYS A 216 20.24 -6.22 19.57
CA LYS A 216 20.73 -7.52 19.09
C LYS A 216 19.95 -8.68 19.69
N ASN A 217 19.59 -8.60 20.97
CA ASN A 217 18.88 -9.68 21.66
C ASN A 217 17.49 -9.87 21.06
N PHE A 218 16.80 -8.77 20.76
CA PHE A 218 15.52 -8.81 20.07
C PHE A 218 15.62 -9.46 18.69
N VAL A 219 16.60 -9.07 17.87
CA VAL A 219 16.76 -9.62 16.51
C VAL A 219 17.09 -11.11 16.56
N ILE A 220 17.95 -11.54 17.50
CA ILE A 220 18.30 -12.94 17.70
C ILE A 220 17.06 -13.75 18.12
N GLN A 221 16.31 -13.27 19.11
CA GLN A 221 15.08 -13.92 19.57
C GLN A 221 14.03 -13.99 18.45
N LEU A 222 13.85 -12.93 17.67
CA LEU A 222 12.92 -12.89 16.54
C LEU A 222 13.31 -13.90 15.45
N ALA A 223 14.60 -14.01 15.14
CA ALA A 223 15.11 -14.97 14.16
C ALA A 223 14.96 -16.42 14.65
N GLN A 224 15.31 -16.69 15.90
CA GLN A 224 15.15 -18.01 16.52
C GLN A 224 13.68 -18.43 16.55
N SER A 225 12.79 -17.54 17.01
CA SER A 225 11.36 -17.82 17.08
C SER A 225 10.74 -18.05 15.69
N SER A 226 11.26 -17.39 14.65
CA SER A 226 10.83 -17.62 13.27
C SER A 226 11.21 -19.01 12.73
N ILE A 227 12.24 -19.65 13.29
CA ILE A 227 12.69 -21.00 12.92
C ILE A 227 11.87 -22.06 13.68
N PHE A 228 11.57 -21.82 14.96
CA PHE A 228 10.79 -22.75 15.78
C PHE A 228 9.32 -22.89 15.38
N GLU A 229 8.77 -21.95 14.61
CA GLU A 229 7.42 -22.03 14.04
C GLU A 229 7.34 -22.85 12.73
N GLU A 230 8.45 -23.39 12.24
CA GLU A 230 8.46 -24.30 11.09
C GLU A 230 8.30 -25.73 11.61
N ASP A 231 7.22 -26.42 11.20
CA ASP A 231 7.01 -27.83 11.53
C ASP A 231 8.19 -28.66 11.01
N GLU A 232 8.63 -29.65 11.78
CA GLU A 232 9.75 -30.54 11.42
C GLU A 232 9.50 -31.20 10.05
N GLY A 233 10.05 -30.61 8.99
CA GLY A 233 10.02 -31.17 7.64
C GLY A 233 9.67 -30.20 6.50
N ASP A 234 9.13 -29.01 6.78
CA ASP A 234 8.67 -28.07 5.73
C ASP A 234 9.29 -26.68 5.88
N ILE A 235 10.60 -26.57 5.58
CA ILE A 235 11.30 -25.28 5.48
C ILE A 235 10.94 -24.66 4.13
N ASP A 236 9.78 -24.00 4.05
CA ASP A 236 9.40 -23.23 2.86
C ASP A 236 9.85 -21.76 2.97
N PHE A 237 10.21 -21.20 1.81
CA PHE A 237 10.56 -19.79 1.69
C PHE A 237 9.35 -18.90 1.99
N SER A 238 9.35 -18.26 3.16
CA SER A 238 8.36 -17.22 3.45
C SER A 238 8.73 -15.88 2.81
N LYS A 239 7.99 -15.53 1.76
CA LYS A 239 8.02 -14.19 1.14
C LYS A 239 7.84 -13.06 2.16
N ASN A 240 7.01 -13.26 3.19
CA ASN A 240 6.74 -12.25 4.21
C ASN A 240 7.94 -12.07 5.15
N ARG A 241 8.55 -13.18 5.63
CA ARG A 241 9.79 -13.11 6.44
C ARG A 241 10.91 -12.42 5.66
N PHE A 242 11.12 -12.82 4.40
CA PHE A 242 12.11 -12.18 3.54
C PHE A 242 11.87 -10.67 3.38
N GLN A 243 10.62 -10.27 3.20
CA GLN A 243 10.26 -8.87 3.03
C GLN A 243 10.47 -8.05 4.31
N MET A 244 10.20 -8.61 5.49
CA MET A 244 10.50 -7.97 6.78
C MET A 244 11.98 -7.57 6.85
N TYR A 245 12.88 -8.54 6.67
CA TYR A 245 14.33 -8.32 6.75
C TYR A 245 14.84 -7.41 5.62
N LYS A 246 14.32 -7.57 4.40
CA LYS A 246 14.69 -6.72 3.26
C LYS A 246 14.41 -5.23 3.52
N VAL A 247 13.27 -4.91 4.14
CA VAL A 247 12.90 -3.51 4.37
C VAL A 247 13.77 -2.88 5.46
N ARG A 248 14.14 -3.63 6.52
CA ARG A 248 15.12 -3.19 7.53
C ARG A 248 16.45 -2.78 6.88
N ILE A 249 17.01 -3.63 6.01
CA ILE A 249 18.29 -3.35 5.33
C ILE A 249 18.17 -2.16 4.37
N THR A 250 16.97 -1.91 3.83
CA THR A 250 16.73 -0.85 2.84
C THR A 250 16.57 0.53 3.47
N ASN A 251 15.95 0.64 4.64
CA ASN A 251 15.52 1.92 5.23
C ASN A 251 16.53 2.51 6.23
N MET A 252 17.48 1.72 6.71
CA MET A 252 18.25 2.05 7.91
C MET A 252 19.70 2.30 7.55
N ASP A 253 20.29 3.35 8.14
CA ASP A 253 21.63 3.77 7.76
C ASP A 253 22.70 2.71 8.09
N ARG A 254 23.74 2.67 7.26
CA ARG A 254 24.85 1.70 7.34
C ARG A 254 25.58 1.95 8.65
N ARG A 255 25.27 1.15 9.67
CA ARG A 255 26.15 0.72 10.77
C ARG A 255 25.36 -0.20 11.70
N VAL A 256 25.06 -1.42 11.23
CA VAL A 256 24.61 -2.47 12.14
C VAL A 256 25.63 -3.62 12.05
N PRO A 257 26.39 -3.89 13.13
CA PRO A 257 27.43 -4.92 13.15
C PRO A 257 26.77 -6.29 13.36
N PHE A 258 26.05 -6.76 12.34
CA PHE A 258 25.51 -8.12 12.29
C PHE A 258 26.36 -9.07 11.43
N PHE A 259 27.36 -8.53 10.70
CA PHE A 259 28.27 -9.31 9.85
C PHE A 259 29.75 -9.16 10.24
N THR A 260 30.03 -8.90 11.51
CA THR A 260 31.37 -8.95 12.12
C THR A 260 31.30 -9.75 13.40
#